data_AF-A0A969CYC9-F1
#
_entry.id   AF-A0A969CYC9-F1
#
_cell.length_a   1.000
_cell.length_b   1.000
_cell.length_c   1.000
_cell.angle_alpha   90.00
_cell.angle_beta   90.00
_cell.angle_gamma   90.00
#
_symmetry.space_group_name_H-M   'P 1'
#
loop_
_entity.id
_entity.type
_entity.pdbx_description
1 polymer ?
#
loop_
_entity_poly.entity_id
_entity_poly.type
_entity_poly.pdbx_seq_one_letter_code
_entity_poly.pdbx_strand_id
1 'polypeptide(L)'
;MSKIDAPFTLDNLPTSVDKRQCFTAEEFYRVKEDFSLSDEFPKYALLPSFSRRTNIRQVQMFFDERLVLSWNDGVITFQLYLPQDFKPQNLVYTVNGEIARVISGGRVVLDRMEHLDFDSMLKKAYAAMES
;
A
#
# COMPACT_ATOMS: atom_id res chain seq x y z
N MET A 1 24.18 -19.61 8.92
CA MET A 1 24.48 -18.33 8.26
C MET A 1 23.32 -18.04 7.32
N SER A 2 22.43 -17.09 7.67
CA SER A 2 21.39 -16.67 6.73
C SER A 2 22.08 -16.01 5.54
N LYS A 3 21.82 -16.50 4.33
CA LYS A 3 22.14 -15.74 3.13
C LYS A 3 21.45 -14.40 3.29
N ILE A 4 22.23 -13.33 3.41
CA ILE A 4 21.70 -11.99 3.18
C ILE A 4 21.41 -12.01 1.68
N ASP A 5 20.16 -12.32 1.33
CA ASP A 5 19.72 -12.28 -0.05
C ASP A 5 20.08 -10.89 -0.58
N ALA A 6 20.83 -10.88 -1.69
CA ALA A 6 21.29 -9.65 -2.30
C ALA A 6 20.08 -8.70 -2.48
N PRO A 7 20.25 -7.39 -2.24
CA PRO A 7 19.15 -6.45 -2.38
C PRO A 7 18.52 -6.57 -3.77
N PHE A 8 17.19 -6.46 -3.82
CA PHE A 8 16.40 -6.57 -5.05
C PHE A 8 16.96 -5.67 -6.15
N THR A 9 17.32 -6.27 -7.28
CA THR A 9 17.68 -5.57 -8.51
C THR A 9 16.85 -6.12 -9.66
N LEU A 10 16.70 -5.35 -10.75
CA LEU A 10 16.06 -5.82 -11.98
C LEU A 10 16.72 -7.08 -12.57
N ASP A 11 17.98 -7.33 -12.18
CA ASP A 11 18.78 -8.47 -12.62
C ASP A 11 18.61 -9.72 -11.73
N ASN A 12 17.95 -9.62 -10.58
CA ASN A 12 17.76 -10.72 -9.63
C ASN A 12 16.37 -10.71 -8.98
N LEU A 13 15.33 -10.75 -9.82
CA LEU A 13 13.95 -10.82 -9.37
C LEU A 13 13.61 -12.21 -8.79
N PRO A 14 12.84 -12.29 -7.68
CA PRO A 14 12.23 -13.54 -7.25
C PRO A 14 11.40 -14.15 -8.38
N THR A 15 11.35 -15.48 -8.45
CA THR A 15 10.69 -16.23 -9.54
C THR A 15 9.19 -15.94 -9.68
N SER A 16 8.55 -15.39 -8.65
CA SER A 16 7.14 -15.02 -8.64
C SER A 16 6.87 -13.56 -9.04
N VAL A 17 7.89 -12.77 -9.37
CA VAL A 17 7.76 -11.34 -9.68
C VAL A 17 7.87 -11.12 -11.19
N ASP A 18 6.85 -10.50 -11.78
CA ASP A 18 6.89 -10.10 -13.19
C ASP A 18 7.75 -8.83 -13.34
N LYS A 19 8.64 -8.81 -14.34
CA LYS A 19 9.44 -7.62 -14.70
C LYS A 19 8.57 -6.38 -14.92
N ARG A 20 7.33 -6.54 -15.40
CA ARG A 20 6.36 -5.45 -15.59
C ARG A 20 5.91 -4.78 -14.28
N GLN A 21 6.14 -5.42 -13.15
CA GLN A 21 5.86 -4.88 -11.82
C GLN A 21 7.06 -4.14 -11.23
N CYS A 22 8.20 -4.12 -11.92
CA CYS A 22 9.45 -3.55 -11.43
C CYS A 22 9.71 -2.22 -12.12
N PHE A 23 9.94 -1.17 -11.33
CA PHE A 23 10.13 0.18 -11.83
C PHE A 23 11.41 0.76 -11.25
N THR A 24 12.18 1.48 -12.06
CA THR A 24 13.13 2.47 -11.53
C THR A 24 12.36 3.67 -10.94
N ALA A 25 13.05 4.49 -10.15
CA ALA A 25 12.45 5.73 -9.62
C ALA A 25 11.95 6.65 -10.76
N GLU A 26 12.73 6.77 -11.84
CA GLU A 26 12.35 7.60 -13.00
C GLU A 26 11.11 7.06 -13.73
N GLU A 27 11.03 5.74 -13.93
CA GLU A 27 9.86 5.12 -14.56
C GLU A 27 8.62 5.25 -13.69
N PHE A 28 8.78 5.13 -12.37
CA PHE A 28 7.68 5.29 -11.43
C PHE A 28 7.05 6.69 -11.51
N TYR A 29 7.86 7.76 -11.58
CA TYR A 29 7.33 9.11 -11.70
C TYR A 29 6.68 9.43 -13.06
N ARG A 30 6.89 8.59 -14.08
CA ARG A 30 6.16 8.68 -15.36
C ARG A 30 4.77 8.03 -15.29
N VAL A 31 4.51 7.19 -14.30
CA VAL A 31 3.17 6.66 -14.03
C VAL A 31 2.26 7.83 -13.66
N LYS A 32 1.06 7.87 -14.23
CA LYS A 32 0.06 8.88 -13.90
C LYS A 32 -0.38 8.70 -12.45
N GLU A 33 -0.55 9.80 -11.73
CA GLU A 33 -1.13 9.81 -10.40
C GLU A 33 -2.57 9.24 -10.42
N ASP A 34 -2.88 8.45 -9.40
CA ASP A 34 -4.20 7.84 -9.25
C ASP A 34 -5.19 8.83 -8.61
N PHE A 35 -4.68 9.76 -7.80
CA PHE A 35 -5.47 10.82 -7.16
C PHE A 35 -4.56 12.03 -6.84
N SER A 36 -5.15 13.10 -6.30
CA SER A 36 -4.44 14.28 -5.80
C SER A 36 -4.58 14.32 -4.28
N LEU A 37 -3.47 14.22 -3.53
CA LEU A 37 -3.55 14.22 -2.07
C LEU A 37 -4.01 15.57 -1.53
N SER A 38 -3.62 16.67 -2.17
CA SER A 38 -4.07 18.01 -1.78
C SER A 38 -5.59 18.18 -1.89
N ASP A 39 -6.21 17.52 -2.87
CA ASP A 39 -7.65 17.62 -3.10
C ASP A 39 -8.46 16.62 -2.25
N GLU A 40 -7.92 15.42 -2.04
CA GLU A 40 -8.60 14.37 -1.27
C GLU A 40 -8.45 14.55 0.24
N PHE A 41 -7.26 14.92 0.73
CA PHE A 41 -6.95 14.99 2.16
C PHE A 41 -7.95 15.81 2.99
N PRO A 42 -8.38 17.02 2.57
CA PRO A 42 -9.32 17.83 3.34
C PRO A 42 -10.64 17.13 3.65
N LYS A 43 -11.08 16.19 2.79
CA LYS A 43 -12.32 15.43 2.98
C LYS A 43 -12.25 14.45 4.15
N TYR A 44 -11.05 13.98 4.49
CA TYR A 44 -10.82 12.95 5.50
C TYR A 44 -10.17 13.49 6.78
N ALA A 45 -9.55 14.67 6.73
CA ALA A 45 -8.76 15.24 7.83
C ALA A 45 -9.54 15.40 9.14
N LEU A 46 -10.86 15.56 9.08
CA LEU A 46 -11.74 15.73 10.25
C LEU A 46 -12.63 14.51 10.51
N LEU A 47 -12.52 13.45 9.72
CA LEU A 47 -13.31 12.25 9.93
C LEU A 47 -12.75 11.43 11.10
N PRO A 48 -13.61 10.76 11.87
CA PRO A 48 -13.16 9.89 12.95
C PRO A 48 -12.37 8.70 12.42
N SER A 49 -11.61 8.07 13.32
CA SER A 49 -11.01 6.76 13.08
C SER A 49 -12.06 5.73 12.69
N PHE A 50 -11.65 4.72 11.92
CA PHE A 50 -12.55 3.62 11.57
C PHE A 50 -13.07 2.91 12.83
N SER A 51 -14.30 2.42 12.77
CA SER A 51 -14.84 1.61 13.86
C SER A 51 -14.15 0.24 13.94
N ARG A 52 -14.11 -0.38 15.13
CA ARG A 52 -13.66 -1.78 15.29
C ARG A 52 -14.49 -2.80 14.50
N ARG A 53 -15.71 -2.43 14.09
CA ARG A 53 -16.62 -3.29 13.32
C ARG A 53 -16.47 -3.09 11.82
N THR A 54 -15.54 -2.22 11.37
CA THR A 54 -15.31 -1.98 9.95
C THR A 54 -14.88 -3.30 9.30
N ASN A 55 -15.71 -3.77 8.38
CA ASN A 55 -15.41 -4.93 7.56
C ASN A 55 -14.42 -4.50 6.47
N ILE A 56 -13.13 -4.71 6.74
CA ILE A 56 -12.04 -4.41 5.80
C ILE A 56 -12.13 -5.38 4.62
N ARG A 57 -12.28 -4.83 3.42
CA ARG A 57 -12.37 -5.55 2.16
C ARG A 57 -11.27 -5.15 1.20
N GLN A 58 -10.85 -3.90 1.25
CA GLN A 58 -9.77 -3.40 0.42
C GLN A 58 -8.81 -2.57 1.25
N VAL A 59 -7.51 -2.77 1.01
CA VAL A 59 -6.45 -1.95 1.56
C VAL A 59 -5.52 -1.59 0.41
N GLN A 60 -5.15 -0.32 0.27
CA GLN A 60 -4.20 0.10 -0.75
C GLN A 60 -3.14 1.00 -0.14
N MET A 61 -1.97 0.99 -0.76
CA MET A 61 -0.85 1.86 -0.42
C MET A 61 -0.46 2.63 -1.67
N PHE A 62 -0.24 3.92 -1.51
CA PHE A 62 0.19 4.83 -2.55
C PHE A 62 1.47 5.54 -2.13
N PHE A 63 2.42 5.61 -3.05
CA PHE A 63 3.65 6.41 -2.92
C PHE A 63 3.54 7.59 -3.87
N ASP A 64 3.70 8.79 -3.33
CA ASP A 64 3.59 10.03 -4.12
C ASP A 64 2.36 9.98 -5.04
N GLU A 65 1.20 9.63 -4.47
CA GLU A 65 -0.12 9.61 -5.14
C GLU A 65 -0.31 8.53 -6.23
N ARG A 66 0.63 7.58 -6.35
CA ARG A 66 0.57 6.44 -7.28
C ARG A 66 0.44 5.13 -6.52
N LEU A 67 -0.45 4.25 -6.97
CA LEU A 67 -0.72 2.95 -6.35
C LEU A 67 0.52 2.08 -6.45
N VAL A 68 0.94 1.51 -5.31
CA VAL A 68 2.08 0.59 -5.26
C VAL A 68 1.71 -0.78 -4.71
N LEU A 69 0.61 -0.89 -3.97
CA LEU A 69 0.15 -2.16 -3.39
C LEU A 69 -1.35 -2.11 -3.17
N SER A 70 -2.03 -3.20 -3.52
CA SER A 70 -3.47 -3.38 -3.27
C SER A 70 -3.74 -4.79 -2.78
N TRP A 71 -4.49 -4.87 -1.69
CA TRP A 71 -5.09 -6.09 -1.18
C TRP A 71 -6.60 -6.02 -1.33
N ASN A 72 -7.21 -7.10 -1.80
CA ASN A 72 -8.66 -7.29 -1.79
C ASN A 72 -8.98 -8.61 -1.09
N ASP A 73 -9.82 -8.55 -0.05
CA ASP A 73 -10.20 -9.68 0.80
C ASP A 73 -8.98 -10.49 1.27
N GLY A 74 -7.90 -9.80 1.64
CA GLY A 74 -6.64 -10.39 2.12
C GLY A 74 -5.73 -10.98 1.05
N VAL A 75 -6.12 -10.92 -0.22
CA VAL A 75 -5.28 -11.35 -1.36
C VAL A 75 -4.61 -10.14 -1.99
N ILE A 76 -3.29 -10.22 -2.23
CA ILE A 76 -2.58 -9.19 -3.02
C ILE A 76 -3.07 -9.27 -4.46
N THR A 77 -3.71 -8.21 -4.96
CA THR A 77 -4.20 -8.12 -6.34
C THR A 77 -3.33 -7.23 -7.22
N PHE A 78 -2.48 -6.40 -6.61
CA PHE A 78 -1.56 -5.52 -7.32
C PHE A 78 -0.36 -5.21 -6.43
N GLN A 79 0.84 -5.20 -7.00
CA GLN A 79 2.06 -4.81 -6.31
C GLN A 79 3.08 -4.32 -7.33
N LEU A 80 3.73 -3.19 -7.00
CA LEU A 80 4.93 -2.70 -7.67
C LEU A 80 6.16 -2.92 -6.79
N TYR A 81 7.30 -3.06 -7.43
CA TYR A 81 8.61 -3.19 -6.81
C TYR A 81 9.47 -2.01 -7.23
N LEU A 82 10.01 -1.31 -6.24
CA LEU A 82 10.83 -0.11 -6.40
C LEU A 82 12.23 -0.35 -5.82
N PRO A 83 13.24 0.44 -6.23
CA PRO A 83 14.60 0.33 -5.71
C PRO A 83 14.65 0.51 -4.19
N GLN A 84 15.58 -0.16 -3.51
CA GLN A 84 15.67 -0.13 -2.04
C GLN A 84 15.95 1.28 -1.48
N ASP A 85 16.67 2.09 -2.24
CA ASP A 85 17.01 3.47 -1.93
C ASP A 85 15.90 4.47 -2.28
N PHE A 86 14.83 4.03 -2.95
CA PHE A 86 13.67 4.88 -3.20
C PHE A 86 13.03 5.34 -1.89
N LYS A 87 12.82 6.65 -1.76
CA LYS A 87 12.18 7.29 -0.61
C LYS A 87 11.01 8.14 -1.12
N PRO A 88 9.76 7.69 -1.00
CA PRO A 88 8.63 8.53 -1.36
C PRO A 88 8.53 9.72 -0.40
N GLN A 89 8.08 10.86 -0.93
CA GLN A 89 7.80 12.04 -0.13
C GLN A 89 6.51 11.86 0.67
N ASN A 90 5.50 11.24 0.04
CA ASN A 90 4.19 10.95 0.61
C ASN A 90 3.89 9.45 0.54
N LEU A 91 3.35 8.94 1.64
CA LEU A 91 2.90 7.56 1.76
C LEU A 91 1.49 7.55 2.32
N VAL A 92 0.55 7.02 1.54
CA VAL A 92 -0.88 7.07 1.83
C VAL A 92 -1.43 5.66 1.87
N TYR A 93 -2.16 5.34 2.93
CA TYR A 93 -2.96 4.12 3.02
C TYR A 93 -4.43 4.46 2.84
N THR A 94 -5.12 3.69 2.03
CA THR A 94 -6.58 3.70 1.98
C THR A 94 -7.14 2.38 2.50
N VAL A 95 -8.33 2.46 3.10
CA VAL A 95 -9.09 1.31 3.58
C VAL A 95 -10.51 1.46 3.07
N ASN A 96 -10.98 0.47 2.31
CA ASN A 96 -12.27 0.49 1.64
C ASN A 96 -12.49 1.76 0.79
N GLY A 97 -11.44 2.28 0.15
CA GLY A 97 -11.48 3.48 -0.69
C GLY A 97 -11.34 4.81 0.05
N GLU A 98 -11.33 4.82 1.38
CA GLU A 98 -11.15 6.04 2.17
C GLU A 98 -9.70 6.19 2.65
N ILE A 99 -9.16 7.42 2.66
CA ILE A 99 -7.83 7.69 3.22
C ILE A 99 -7.83 7.36 4.72
N ALA A 100 -7.00 6.39 5.09
CA ALA A 100 -6.89 5.87 6.44
C ALA A 100 -5.65 6.39 7.17
N ARG A 101 -4.54 6.61 6.45
CA ARG A 101 -3.31 7.13 7.04
C ARG A 101 -2.50 7.87 5.99
N VAL A 102 -1.87 8.97 6.39
CA VAL A 102 -0.98 9.75 5.55
C VAL A 102 0.30 10.03 6.32
N ILE A 103 1.42 9.72 5.68
CA ILE A 103 2.76 10.09 6.11
C ILE A 103 3.34 11.00 5.04
N SER A 104 3.72 12.23 5.41
CA SER A 104 4.28 13.22 4.49
C SER A 104 5.56 13.79 5.08
N GLY A 105 6.65 13.80 4.29
CA GLY A 105 7.97 14.27 4.75
C GLY A 105 8.47 13.52 5.99
N GLY A 106 8.13 12.23 6.10
CA GLY A 106 8.50 11.37 7.24
C GLY A 106 7.66 11.58 8.51
N ARG A 107 6.59 12.38 8.48
CA ARG A 107 5.70 12.62 9.63
C ARG A 107 4.32 12.06 9.37
N VAL A 108 3.73 11.43 10.39
CA VAL A 108 2.31 11.05 10.36
C VAL A 108 1.47 12.32 10.44
N VAL A 109 0.67 12.60 9.43
CA VAL A 109 -0.22 13.78 9.38
C VAL A 109 -1.70 13.41 9.58
N LEU A 110 -2.04 12.14 9.35
CA LEU A 110 -3.36 11.57 9.62
C LEU A 110 -3.19 10.09 9.96
N ASP A 111 -3.89 9.62 10.99
CA ASP A 111 -3.99 8.21 11.33
C ASP A 111 -5.39 7.89 11.85
N ARG A 112 -6.12 7.08 11.08
CA ARG A 112 -7.48 6.60 11.38
C ARG A 112 -7.49 5.08 11.59
N MET A 113 -6.32 4.43 11.62
CA MET A 113 -6.18 2.97 11.53
C MET A 113 -6.19 2.25 12.89
N GLU A 114 -6.19 2.97 14.01
CA GLU A 114 -6.01 2.43 15.38
C GLU A 114 -6.89 1.22 15.72
N HIS A 115 -8.10 1.16 15.17
CA HIS A 115 -9.11 0.16 15.52
C HIS A 115 -9.34 -0.89 14.44
N LEU A 116 -8.55 -0.86 13.36
CA LEU A 116 -8.68 -1.79 12.25
C LEU A 116 -8.10 -3.16 12.61
N ASP A 117 -8.88 -4.20 12.34
CA ASP A 117 -8.47 -5.60 12.50
C ASP A 117 -8.11 -6.20 11.14
N PHE A 118 -6.84 -6.05 10.74
CA PHE A 118 -6.32 -6.63 9.51
C PHE A 118 -6.22 -8.17 9.57
N ASP A 119 -6.06 -8.74 10.76
CA ASP A 119 -5.98 -10.20 10.94
C ASP A 119 -7.30 -10.87 10.55
N SER A 120 -8.42 -10.24 10.88
CA SER A 120 -9.75 -10.70 10.44
C SER A 120 -9.91 -10.69 8.93
N MET A 121 -9.28 -9.75 8.21
CA MET A 121 -9.27 -9.77 6.74
C MET A 121 -8.45 -10.95 6.22
N LEU A 122 -7.24 -11.17 6.74
CA LEU A 122 -6.37 -12.27 6.32
C LEU A 122 -6.98 -13.64 6.60
N LYS A 123 -7.61 -13.83 7.77
CA LYS A 123 -8.29 -15.09 8.13
C LYS A 123 -9.41 -15.45 7.15
N LYS A 124 -10.17 -14.46 6.67
CA LYS A 124 -11.21 -14.69 5.64
C LYS A 124 -10.60 -15.14 4.32
N ALA A 125 -9.46 -14.58 3.92
CA ALA A 125 -8.74 -14.98 2.71
C ALA A 125 -8.33 -16.46 2.78
N TYR A 126 -7.71 -16.86 3.89
CA TYR A 126 -7.30 -18.26 4.11
C TYR A 126 -8.49 -19.21 4.09
N ALA A 127 -9.57 -18.88 4.81
CA ALA A 127 -10.77 -19.71 4.82
C ALA A 127 -11.39 -19.90 3.43
N ALA A 128 -11.34 -18.87 2.57
CA ALA A 128 -11.84 -18.95 1.19
C ALA A 128 -10.93 -19.78 0.25
N MET A 129 -9.66 -19.99 0.61
CA MET A 129 -8.74 -20.83 -0.16
C MET A 129 -8.86 -22.32 0.19
N GLU A 130 -9.43 -22.65 1.35
CA GLU A 130 -9.62 -24.02 1.84
C GLU A 130 -11.00 -24.61 1.49
N SER A 131 -11.92 -23.80 0.94
CA SER A 131 -13.30 -24.17 0.55
C SER A 131 -13.44 -24.44 -0.95
#